data_AF-A0A314Z288-F1
#
_entry.id   AF-A0A314Z288-F1
#
_cell.length_a   1.000
_cell.length_b   1.000
_cell.length_c   1.000
_cell.angle_alpha   90.00
_cell.angle_beta   90.00
_cell.angle_gamma   90.00
#
_symmetry.space_group_name_H-M   'P 1'
#
loop_
_entity.id
_entity.type
_entity.pdbx_description
1 polymer ?
#
loop_
_entity_poly.entity_id
_entity_poly.type
_entity_poly.pdbx_seq_one_letter_code
_entity_poly.pdbx_strand_id
1 'polypeptide(L)'
;MANHPKLTRALSVRERVEDTLDAHRNELVALLSRYVDQGKSILQPHDLLDELEKVISGDEAKQMLKDSPFSEVLKSTQEAIVLPPYVAIAVRPRPGVWEYVRVNVYELSVEELTVSEYLCFKEELVDGESNKQICT
;
A
#
# COMPACT_ATOMS: atom_id res chain seq x y z
N MET A 1 26.73 -23.18 23.61
CA MET A 1 25.34 -22.68 23.53
C MET A 1 25.13 -22.19 22.11
N ALA A 2 24.43 -22.97 21.28
CA ALA A 2 24.17 -22.58 19.89
C ALA A 2 23.15 -21.44 19.88
N ASN A 3 23.55 -20.26 19.40
CA ASN A 3 22.67 -19.12 19.22
C ASN A 3 21.82 -19.41 17.98
N HIS A 4 20.67 -20.04 18.17
CA HIS A 4 19.69 -20.21 17.10
C HIS A 4 19.21 -18.81 16.70
N PRO A 5 19.41 -18.38 15.44
CA PRO A 5 18.77 -17.17 14.98
C PRO A 5 17.27 -17.39 15.14
N LYS A 6 16.64 -16.61 16.03
CA LYS A 6 15.18 -16.53 16.08
C LYS A 6 14.77 -16.02 14.71
N LEU A 7 14.22 -16.91 13.88
CA LEU A 7 13.52 -16.51 12.67
C LEU A 7 12.34 -15.67 13.13
N THR A 8 12.55 -14.37 13.24
CA THR A 8 11.47 -13.40 13.41
C THR A 8 10.52 -13.67 12.26
N ARG A 9 9.29 -14.09 12.57
CA ARG A 9 8.26 -14.31 11.57
C ARG A 9 8.25 -13.10 10.64
N ALA A 10 8.53 -13.31 9.35
CA ALA A 10 8.41 -12.23 8.38
C ALA A 10 6.96 -11.77 8.43
N LEU A 11 6.73 -10.53 8.88
CA LEU A 11 5.41 -9.94 8.92
C LEU A 11 4.86 -9.91 7.49
N SER A 12 3.58 -10.26 7.34
CA SER A 12 2.86 -10.13 6.07
C SER A 12 2.84 -8.67 5.61
N VAL A 13 2.66 -8.43 4.31
CA VAL A 13 2.52 -7.06 3.79
C VAL A 13 1.40 -6.31 4.51
N ARG A 14 0.27 -6.98 4.76
CA ARG A 14 -0.84 -6.41 5.54
C ARG A 14 -0.40 -5.92 6.91
N GLU A 15 0.20 -6.79 7.73
CA GLU A 15 0.64 -6.45 9.09
C GLU A 15 1.63 -5.28 9.08
N ARG A 16 2.54 -5.23 8.11
CA ARG A 16 3.50 -4.13 7.99
C ARG A 16 2.85 -2.79 7.65
N VAL A 17 1.82 -2.81 6.81
CA VAL A 17 1.05 -1.61 6.45
C VAL A 17 0.20 -1.17 7.64
N GLU A 18 -0.47 -2.10 8.34
CA GLU A 18 -1.24 -1.84 9.57
C GLU A 18 -0.35 -1.23 10.67
N ASP A 19 0.79 -1.87 10.97
CA ASP A 19 1.73 -1.39 11.99
C ASP A 19 2.23 0.03 11.70
N THR A 20 2.46 0.35 10.43
CA THR A 20 2.91 1.71 10.05
C THR A 20 1.75 2.70 10.11
N LEU A 21 0.54 2.27 9.78
CA LEU A 21 -0.66 3.10 9.90
C LEU A 21 -0.96 3.44 11.36
N ASP A 22 -0.69 2.52 12.29
CA ASP A 22 -0.78 2.78 13.73
C ASP A 22 0.34 3.69 14.24
N ALA A 23 1.58 3.48 13.78
CA ALA A 23 2.74 4.26 14.21
C ALA A 23 2.80 5.69 13.62
N HIS A 24 2.36 5.86 12.38
CA HIS A 24 2.51 7.08 11.58
C HIS A 24 1.22 7.43 10.82
N ARG A 25 0.11 7.43 11.56
CA ARG A 25 -1.24 7.60 11.00
C ARG A 25 -1.40 8.86 10.15
N ASN A 26 -0.99 10.01 10.68
CA ASN A 26 -1.24 11.30 10.03
C ASN A 26 -0.52 11.41 8.69
N GLU A 27 0.70 10.89 8.63
CA GLU A 27 1.53 10.91 7.44
C GLU A 27 1.04 9.92 6.39
N LEU A 28 0.65 8.70 6.79
CA LEU A 28 0.05 7.75 5.87
C LEU A 28 -1.29 8.26 5.33
N VAL A 29 -2.13 8.87 6.18
CA VAL A 29 -3.37 9.53 5.72
C VAL A 29 -3.04 10.62 4.71
N ALA A 30 -2.06 11.49 5.00
CA ALA A 30 -1.67 12.56 4.07
C ALA A 30 -1.17 12.02 2.73
N LEU A 31 -0.40 10.93 2.76
CA LEU A 31 0.10 10.26 1.56
C LEU A 31 -1.02 9.60 0.75
N LEU A 32 -1.87 8.82 1.42
CA LEU A 32 -2.97 8.09 0.78
C LEU A 32 -4.03 9.05 0.22
N SER A 33 -4.33 10.13 0.94
CA SER A 33 -5.20 11.20 0.44
C SER A 33 -4.63 11.84 -0.82
N ARG A 34 -3.31 12.07 -0.89
CA ARG A 34 -2.66 12.58 -2.11
C ARG A 34 -2.82 11.64 -3.30
N TYR A 35 -2.81 10.33 -3.09
CA TYR A 35 -3.09 9.37 -4.15
C TYR A 35 -4.55 9.45 -4.59
N VAL A 36 -5.48 9.44 -3.63
CA VAL A 36 -6.92 9.49 -3.88
C VAL A 36 -7.35 10.81 -4.56
N ASP A 37 -6.73 11.93 -4.20
CA ASP A 37 -6.99 13.25 -4.77
C ASP A 37 -6.60 13.36 -6.26
N GLN A 38 -5.70 12.48 -6.75
CA GLN A 38 -5.40 12.36 -8.17
C GLN A 38 -6.54 11.70 -8.97
N GLY A 39 -7.51 11.11 -8.27
CA GLY A 39 -8.67 10.43 -8.85
C GLY A 39 -8.37 8.97 -9.23
N LYS A 40 -9.20 8.43 -10.12
CA LYS A 40 -9.05 7.06 -10.60
C LYS A 40 -7.80 6.93 -11.47
N SER A 41 -6.79 6.20 -11.00
CA SER A 41 -5.51 6.08 -11.71
C SER A 41 -4.76 4.79 -11.34
N ILE A 42 -3.75 4.46 -12.15
CA ILE A 42 -2.72 3.49 -11.81
C ILE A 42 -1.43 4.24 -11.49
N LEU A 43 -0.84 3.95 -10.34
CA LEU A 43 0.40 4.53 -9.85
C LEU A 43 1.52 3.51 -9.98
N GLN A 44 2.61 3.93 -10.63
CA GLN A 44 3.82 3.12 -10.73
C GLN A 44 4.70 3.30 -9.48
N PRO A 45 5.72 2.45 -9.28
CA PRO A 45 6.55 2.52 -8.08
C PRO A 45 7.24 3.86 -7.91
N HIS A 46 7.61 4.52 -9.00
CA HIS A 46 8.23 5.85 -8.94
C HIS A 46 7.22 6.92 -8.50
N ASP A 47 5.97 6.88 -8.98
CA ASP A 47 4.92 7.80 -8.53
C ASP A 47 4.68 7.68 -7.02
N LEU A 48 4.68 6.45 -6.50
CA LEU A 48 4.51 6.19 -5.07
C LEU A 48 5.67 6.75 -4.23
N LEU A 49 6.91 6.57 -4.71
CA LEU A 49 8.09 7.07 -4.01
C LEU A 49 8.20 8.59 -4.07
N ASP A 50 7.83 9.20 -5.20
CA ASP A 50 7.84 10.66 -5.37
C ASP A 50 6.83 11.35 -4.44
N GLU A 51 5.63 10.80 -4.31
CA GLU A 51 4.63 11.32 -3.37
C GLU A 51 5.04 11.12 -1.91
N LEU A 52 5.65 9.98 -1.58
CA LEU A 52 6.23 9.75 -0.26
C LEU A 52 7.30 10.80 0.05
N GLU A 53 8.19 11.09 -0.89
CA GLU A 53 9.23 12.11 -0.71
C GLU A 53 8.62 13.51 -0.49
N LYS A 54 7.55 13.87 -1.20
CA LYS A 54 6.83 15.14 -1.00
C LYS A 54 6.23 15.26 0.40
N VAL A 55 5.70 14.16 0.96
CA VAL A 55 5.16 14.15 2.33
C VAL A 55 6.28 14.30 3.37
N ILE A 56 7.46 13.73 3.11
CA ILE A 56 8.59 13.72 4.04
C ILE A 56 9.43 15.00 3.97
N SER A 57 9.48 15.68 2.83
CA SER A 57 10.38 16.82 2.56
C SER A 57 10.07 18.13 3.33
N GLY A 58 9.22 18.09 4.36
CA GLY A 58 8.84 19.26 5.15
C GLY A 58 8.99 19.12 6.67
N ASP A 59 9.43 17.96 7.18
CA ASP A 59 9.46 17.71 8.63
C ASP A 59 10.47 16.60 8.98
N GLU A 60 11.41 16.90 9.87
CA GLU A 60 12.42 15.93 10.33
C GLU A 60 11.78 14.72 11.04
N ALA A 61 10.63 14.89 11.70
CA ALA A 61 9.91 13.78 12.32
C ALA A 61 9.40 12.77 11.27
N LYS A 62 9.16 13.24 10.03
CA LYS A 62 8.68 12.40 8.92
C LYS A 62 9.80 11.66 8.20
N GLN A 63 11.07 11.99 8.46
CA GLN A 63 12.20 11.20 7.95
C GLN A 63 12.17 9.77 8.47
N MET A 64 11.59 9.53 9.67
CA MET A 64 11.42 8.19 10.23
C MET A 64 10.57 7.28 9.34
N LEU A 65 9.73 7.83 8.47
CA LEU A 65 8.99 7.05 7.48
C LEU A 65 9.89 6.47 6.39
N LYS A 66 11.01 7.11 6.05
CA LYS A 66 11.95 6.59 5.03
C LYS A 66 12.59 5.26 5.44
N ASP A 67 12.73 5.05 6.74
CA ASP A 67 13.29 3.84 7.34
C ASP A 67 12.20 2.93 7.95
N SER A 68 10.92 3.28 7.76
CA SER A 68 9.81 2.49 8.29
C SER A 68 9.61 1.19 7.49
N PRO A 69 8.98 0.15 8.09
CA PRO A 69 8.60 -1.07 7.39
C PRO A 69 7.74 -0.81 6.14
N PHE A 70 6.95 0.26 6.13
CA PHE A 70 6.15 0.66 4.97
C PHE A 70 6.97 1.18 3.80
N SER A 71 8.10 1.87 4.05
CA SER A 71 8.99 2.29 2.95
C SER A 71 9.53 1.09 2.16
N GLU A 72 9.84 0.00 2.85
CA GLU A 72 10.28 -1.24 2.24
C GLU A 72 9.14 -1.94 1.49
N VAL A 73 7.90 -1.84 1.99
CA VAL A 73 6.71 -2.29 1.26
C VAL A 73 6.58 -1.50 -0.03
N LEU A 74 6.62 -0.16 0.02
CA LEU A 74 6.55 0.70 -1.15
C LEU A 74 7.68 0.46 -2.16
N LYS A 75 8.91 0.21 -1.69
CA LYS A 75 10.04 -0.17 -2.56
C LYS A 75 9.83 -1.53 -3.25
N SER A 76 9.04 -2.41 -2.63
CA SER A 76 8.70 -3.73 -3.16
C SER A 76 7.39 -3.73 -3.96
N THR A 77 6.64 -2.63 -3.92
CA THR A 77 5.41 -2.43 -4.70
C THR A 77 5.74 -2.39 -6.19
N GLN A 78 4.93 -3.09 -6.99
CA GLN A 78 5.04 -3.07 -8.45
C GLN A 78 4.09 -2.06 -9.07
N GLU A 79 2.94 -1.84 -8.44
CA GLU A 79 1.90 -0.92 -8.90
C GLU A 79 0.88 -0.75 -7.78
N ALA A 80 0.19 0.40 -7.79
CA ALA A 80 -1.00 0.62 -6.99
C ALA A 80 -2.13 1.14 -7.87
N ILE A 81 -3.35 0.75 -7.55
CA ILE A 81 -4.56 1.20 -8.22
C ILE A 81 -5.31 2.08 -7.24
N VAL A 82 -5.65 3.28 -7.69
CA VAL A 82 -6.45 4.22 -6.93
C VAL A 82 -7.87 4.17 -7.47
N LEU A 83 -8.79 3.69 -6.63
CA LEU A 83 -10.23 3.74 -6.86
C LEU A 83 -10.88 4.33 -5.60
N PRO A 84 -11.07 5.66 -5.53
CA PRO A 84 -11.54 6.34 -4.32
C PRO A 84 -12.79 5.66 -3.72
N PRO A 85 -12.82 5.33 -2.42
CA PRO A 85 -11.84 5.67 -1.36
C PRO A 85 -10.73 4.63 -1.13
N TYR A 86 -10.59 3.65 -2.02
CA TYR A 86 -9.65 2.53 -1.89
C TYR A 86 -8.35 2.75 -2.66
N VAL A 87 -7.27 2.27 -2.08
CA VAL A 87 -5.97 2.13 -2.75
C VAL A 87 -5.57 0.66 -2.68
N ALA A 88 -5.59 -0.03 -3.82
CA ALA A 88 -5.16 -1.42 -3.93
C ALA A 88 -3.69 -1.49 -4.36
N ILE A 89 -2.86 -2.21 -3.61
CA ILE A 89 -1.41 -2.23 -3.77
C ILE A 89 -0.97 -3.65 -4.08
N ALA A 90 -0.24 -3.82 -5.19
CA ALA A 90 0.39 -5.09 -5.55
C ALA A 90 1.87 -5.07 -5.14
N VAL A 91 2.23 -5.92 -4.19
CA VAL A 91 3.57 -5.98 -3.61
C VAL A 91 4.24 -7.28 -4.05
N ARG A 92 5.51 -7.17 -4.44
CA ARG A 92 6.33 -8.32 -4.84
C ARG A 92 7.59 -8.40 -3.98
N PRO A 93 7.49 -8.96 -2.76
CA PRO A 93 8.64 -9.02 -1.85
C PRO A 93 9.78 -9.90 -2.38
N ARG A 94 9.46 -10.93 -3.17
CA ARG A 94 10.43 -11.89 -3.74
C ARG A 94 10.02 -12.32 -5.15
N PRO A 95 10.98 -12.77 -5.98
CA PRO A 95 10.64 -13.36 -7.27
C PRO A 95 9.68 -14.55 -7.12
N GLY A 96 8.52 -14.47 -7.77
CA GLY A 96 7.48 -15.51 -7.75
C GLY A 96 6.50 -15.44 -6.58
N VAL A 97 6.63 -14.46 -5.68
CA VAL A 97 5.69 -14.24 -4.57
C VAL A 97 5.01 -12.89 -4.74
N TRP A 98 3.69 -12.88 -4.71
CA TRP A 98 2.86 -11.70 -4.78
C TRP A 98 1.93 -11.63 -3.59
N GLU A 99 1.79 -10.43 -3.04
CA GLU A 99 0.85 -10.10 -1.98
C GLU A 99 0.04 -8.88 -2.45
N TYR A 100 -1.27 -8.93 -2.24
CA TYR A 100 -2.18 -7.85 -2.63
C TYR A 100 -2.89 -7.35 -1.40
N VAL A 101 -2.93 -6.04 -1.24
CA VAL A 101 -3.62 -5.41 -0.11
C VAL A 101 -4.46 -4.25 -0.61
N ARG A 102 -5.62 -4.02 0.00
CA ARG A 102 -6.37 -2.78 -0.16
C ARG A 102 -6.32 -1.98 1.12
N VAL A 103 -6.22 -0.66 0.97
CA VAL A 103 -6.34 0.29 2.07
C VAL A 103 -7.55 1.16 1.83
N ASN A 104 -8.46 1.23 2.80
CA ASN A 104 -9.53 2.21 2.82
C ASN A 104 -9.01 3.49 3.45
N VAL A 105 -8.93 4.59 2.69
CA VAL A 105 -8.34 5.84 3.18
C VAL A 105 -9.23 6.55 4.21
N TYR A 106 -10.53 6.30 4.22
CA TYR A 106 -11.46 6.93 5.16
C TYR A 106 -11.54 6.19 6.48
N GLU A 107 -11.62 4.86 6.43
CA GLU A 107 -11.67 4.02 7.64
C GLU A 107 -10.28 3.67 8.17
N LEU A 108 -9.25 3.86 7.35
CA LEU A 108 -7.87 3.46 7.62
C LEU A 108 -7.73 1.97 7.96
N SER A 109 -8.57 1.15 7.32
CA SER A 109 -8.51 -0.30 7.38
C SER A 109 -7.63 -0.83 6.25
N VAL A 110 -6.90 -1.90 6.55
CA VAL A 110 -6.08 -2.64 5.58
C VAL A 110 -6.62 -4.05 5.49
N GLU A 111 -6.87 -4.51 4.28
CA GLU A 111 -7.37 -5.84 4.01
C GLU A 111 -6.48 -6.54 2.99
N GLU A 112 -6.28 -7.83 3.17
CA GLU A 112 -5.60 -8.66 2.19
C GLU A 112 -6.56 -8.99 1.06
N LEU A 113 -6.06 -8.94 -0.18
CA LEU A 113 -6.80 -9.28 -1.37
C LEU A 113 -6.27 -10.57 -1.99
N THR A 114 -7.17 -11.35 -2.54
CA THR A 114 -6.85 -12.40 -3.51
C THR A 114 -6.48 -11.79 -4.87
N VAL A 115 -5.85 -12.59 -5.72
CA VAL A 115 -5.49 -12.19 -7.09
C VAL A 115 -6.73 -11.74 -7.86
N SER A 116 -7.84 -12.47 -7.75
CA SER A 116 -9.08 -12.18 -8.47
C SER A 116 -9.69 -10.85 -8.02
N GLU A 117 -9.71 -10.57 -6.71
CA GLU A 117 -10.20 -9.30 -6.18
C GLU A 117 -9.32 -8.15 -6.69
N TYR A 118 -8.00 -8.29 -6.65
CA TYR A 118 -7.10 -7.26 -7.19
C TYR A 118 -7.29 -7.00 -8.69
N LEU A 119 -7.51 -8.05 -9.49
CA LEU A 119 -7.81 -7.90 -10.91
C LEU A 119 -9.15 -7.20 -11.14
N CYS A 120 -10.14 -7.41 -10.27
CA CYS A 120 -11.42 -6.69 -10.29
C CYS A 120 -11.20 -5.18 -10.16
N PHE A 121 -10.27 -4.73 -9.30
CA PHE A 121 -9.88 -3.31 -9.21
C PHE A 121 -9.27 -2.79 -10.52
N LYS A 122 -8.49 -3.61 -11.24
CA LYS A 122 -7.94 -3.23 -12.55
C LYS A 122 -9.02 -3.10 -13.62
N GLU A 123 -9.95 -4.03 -13.65
CA GLU A 123 -11.07 -4.03 -14.59
C GLU A 123 -11.95 -2.81 -14.35
N GLU A 124 -12.30 -2.51 -13.09
CA GLU A 124 -13.11 -1.33 -12.76
C GLU A 124 -12.42 -0.01 -13.13
N LEU A 125 -11.07 0.05 -13.06
CA LEU A 125 -10.31 1.21 -13.52
C LEU A 125 -10.51 1.48 -15.02
N VAL A 126 -10.68 0.44 -15.84
CA VAL A 126 -10.80 0.53 -17.31
C VAL A 126 -12.26 0.61 -17.75
N ASP A 127 -13.12 -0.26 -17.24
CA ASP A 127 -14.51 -0.43 -17.69
C ASP A 127 -15.51 0.53 -17.03
N GLY A 128 -15.10 1.25 -15.98
CA GLY A 128 -16.01 2.08 -15.19
C GLY A 128 -17.08 1.25 -14.44
N GLU A 129 -18.07 1.92 -13.83
CA GLU A 129 -19.05 1.34 -12.88
C GLU A 129 -20.04 0.28 -13.46
N SER A 130 -19.68 -0.41 -14.53
CA SER A 130 -20.53 -1.40 -15.18
C SER A 130 -20.60 -2.74 -14.44
N ASN A 131 -19.79 -2.95 -13.39
CA ASN A 131 -19.69 -4.27 -12.73
C ASN A 131 -19.49 -4.20 -11.20
N LYS A 132 -20.33 -3.43 -10.51
CA LYS A 132 -20.29 -3.28 -9.04
C LYS A 132 -20.57 -4.56 -8.22
N GLN A 133 -20.94 -5.68 -8.85
CA GLN A 133 -21.38 -6.89 -8.14
C GLN A 133 -20.30 -7.96 -7.93
N ILE A 134 -19.05 -7.75 -8.37
CA ILE A 134 -18.02 -8.80 -8.35
C ILE A 134 -16.88 -8.53 -7.35
N CYS A 135 -16.65 -7.28 -6.95
CA CYS A 135 -15.43 -6.92 -6.19
C CYS A 135 -15.59 -6.84 -4.65
N THR A 136 -16.64 -7.44 -4.07
CA THR A 136 -16.91 -7.38 -2.61
C THR A 136 -15.89 -8.14 -1.78
#